data_AF-A0A3F3MT36-F1
#
_entry.id   AF-A0A3F3MT36-F1
#
_cell.length_a   1.000
_cell.length_b   1.000
_cell.length_c   1.000
_cell.angle_alpha   90.00
_cell.angle_beta   90.00
_cell.angle_gamma   90.00
#
_symmetry.space_group_name_H-M   'P 1'
#
loop_
_entity.id
_entity.type
_entity.pdbx_description
1 polymer ?
#
loop_
_entity_poly.entity_id
_entity_poly.type
_entity_poly.pdbx_seq_one_letter_code
_entity_poly.pdbx_strand_id
1 'polypeptide(L)'
;MSNRKFTWCQDLEGNSGSQSFNTLSSKFGDGYEQNTSIGINNRSGEWTYQRTAYKAEIMQIKAFFDDHKGADSFLWDSPLDGEVRVKTGSYNPVCLGGEMWRISTTFTQVFYP
;
A
#
# COMPACT_ATOMS: atom_id res chain seq x y z
N MET A 1 -2.43 -10.80 11.90
CA MET A 1 -2.04 -10.83 10.47
C MET A 1 -3.06 -11.67 9.73
N SER A 2 -3.65 -11.15 8.66
CA SER A 2 -4.65 -11.84 7.85
C SER A 2 -4.02 -12.36 6.55
N ASN A 3 -4.43 -13.55 6.10
CA ASN A 3 -4.05 -14.09 4.79
C ASN A 3 -5.11 -13.80 3.71
N ARG A 4 -6.06 -12.91 4.01
CA ARG A 4 -7.05 -12.48 3.02
C ARG A 4 -6.35 -11.67 1.93
N LYS A 5 -6.76 -11.92 0.69
CA LYS A 5 -6.26 -11.21 -0.49
C LYS A 5 -7.17 -10.03 -0.80
N PHE A 6 -6.58 -8.88 -1.04
CA PHE A 6 -7.23 -7.70 -1.57
C PHE A 6 -7.22 -7.78 -3.09
N THR A 7 -8.38 -8.07 -3.70
CA THR A 7 -8.50 -8.39 -5.13
C THR A 7 -9.24 -7.32 -5.94
N TRP A 8 -9.66 -6.22 -5.30
CA TRP A 8 -10.36 -5.15 -6.01
C TRP A 8 -9.40 -4.38 -6.89
N CYS A 9 -9.79 -4.19 -8.16
CA CYS A 9 -9.04 -3.40 -9.11
C CYS A 9 -8.82 -1.98 -8.58
N GLN A 10 -7.76 -1.34 -9.06
CA GLN A 10 -7.52 0.09 -8.88
C GLN A 10 -8.11 0.90 -10.04
N ASP A 11 -8.34 2.18 -9.81
CA ASP A 11 -8.63 3.12 -10.90
C ASP A 11 -7.40 3.30 -11.80
N LEU A 12 -7.67 3.74 -13.03
CA LEU A 12 -6.62 4.04 -14.01
C LEU A 12 -5.81 5.29 -13.62
N GLU A 13 -6.44 6.22 -12.90
CA GLU A 13 -5.88 7.51 -12.49
C GLU A 13 -5.90 7.66 -10.97
N GLY A 14 -4.90 8.37 -10.42
CA GLY A 14 -4.79 8.64 -8.99
C GLY A 14 -4.05 7.57 -8.18
N ASN A 15 -3.66 6.47 -8.81
CA ASN A 15 -2.80 5.44 -8.22
C ASN A 15 -1.33 5.73 -8.48
N SER A 16 -0.51 5.60 -7.45
CA SER A 16 0.94 5.79 -7.55
C SER A 16 1.64 4.82 -6.60
N GLY A 17 2.83 4.35 -6.98
CA GLY A 17 3.68 3.53 -6.13
C GLY A 17 5.00 4.25 -5.90
N SER A 18 5.42 4.37 -4.64
CA SER A 18 6.74 4.85 -4.25
C SER A 18 7.50 3.73 -3.57
N GLN A 19 8.76 3.58 -3.95
CA GLN A 19 9.64 2.54 -3.42
C GLN A 19 10.79 3.24 -2.72
N SER A 20 10.97 2.94 -1.45
CA SER A 20 12.05 3.49 -0.62
C SER A 20 13.02 2.38 -0.27
N PHE A 21 14.33 2.67 -0.40
CA PHE A 21 15.40 1.74 -0.08
C PHE A 21 16.12 2.24 1.18
N ASN A 22 16.22 1.39 2.20
CA ASN A 22 16.87 1.72 3.47
C ASN A 22 18.39 1.46 3.39
N THR A 23 19.11 2.34 2.71
CA THR A 23 20.57 2.26 2.60
C THR A 23 21.26 3.00 3.75
N LEU A 24 22.26 2.37 4.38
CA LEU A 24 23.28 3.08 5.14
C LEU A 24 24.30 3.59 4.12
N SER A 25 24.38 4.90 3.97
CA SER A 25 25.47 5.54 3.25
C SER A 25 26.42 6.19 4.25
N SER A 26 27.71 5.85 4.16
CA SER A 26 28.77 6.53 4.90
C SER A 26 29.73 7.17 3.91
N LYS A 27 29.93 8.49 4.03
CA LYS A 27 30.85 9.27 3.18
C LYS A 27 32.16 9.49 3.91
N PHE A 28 33.26 9.06 3.30
CA PHE A 28 34.61 9.35 3.77
C PHE A 28 35.11 10.66 3.12
N GLY A 29 35.92 11.41 3.86
CA GLY A 29 36.39 12.76 3.50
C GLY A 29 37.14 12.87 2.17
N ASP A 30 37.51 11.73 1.57
CA ASP A 30 38.22 11.63 0.29
C ASP A 30 37.27 11.43 -0.91
N GLY A 31 35.95 11.58 -0.70
CA GLY A 31 34.94 11.49 -1.77
C GLY A 31 34.42 10.07 -2.04
N TYR A 32 34.86 9.07 -1.27
CA TYR A 32 34.32 7.71 -1.34
C TYR A 32 33.04 7.58 -0.51
N GLU A 33 32.02 6.97 -1.12
CA GLU A 33 30.75 6.64 -0.50
C GLU A 33 30.61 5.12 -0.42
N GLN A 34 30.40 4.58 0.79
CA GLN A 34 30.09 3.17 0.99
C GLN A 34 28.60 3.03 1.25
N ASN A 35 27.89 2.39 0.32
CA ASN A 35 26.49 2.04 0.45
C ASN A 35 26.37 0.58 0.91
N THR A 36 25.84 0.37 2.13
CA THR A 36 25.50 -0.96 2.65
C THR A 36 23.98 -1.02 2.85
N SER A 37 23.34 -2.09 2.38
CA SER A 37 21.94 -2.37 2.66
C SER A 37 21.72 -2.67 4.15
N ILE A 38 20.77 -2.00 4.81
CA ILE A 38 20.41 -2.29 6.20
C ILE A 38 19.40 -3.43 6.24
N GLY A 39 19.78 -4.56 6.84
CA GLY A 39 18.86 -5.67 7.16
C GLY A 39 18.38 -6.49 5.94
N ILE A 40 17.61 -7.55 6.23
CA ILE A 40 17.06 -8.48 5.22
C ILE A 40 16.00 -7.79 4.35
N ASN A 41 15.28 -6.79 4.90
CA ASN A 41 14.22 -6.04 4.20
C ASN A 41 14.68 -4.60 3.90
N ASN A 42 15.57 -4.45 2.92
CA ASN A 42 16.14 -3.16 2.50
C ASN A 42 15.20 -2.33 1.61
N ARG A 43 14.00 -2.81 1.29
CA ARG A 43 13.04 -2.11 0.41
C ARG A 43 11.69 -2.04 1.10
N SER A 44 11.13 -0.85 1.23
CA SER A 44 9.75 -0.61 1.69
C SER A 44 8.96 0.09 0.59
N GLY A 45 7.88 -0.55 0.14
CA GLY A 45 6.93 0.05 -0.77
C GLY A 45 5.80 0.79 -0.05
N GLU A 46 5.41 1.92 -0.62
CA GLU A 46 4.18 2.63 -0.29
C GLU A 46 3.37 2.86 -1.57
N TRP A 47 2.08 2.55 -1.57
CA TRP A 47 1.23 2.70 -2.75
C TRP A 47 -0.04 3.46 -2.40
N THR A 48 -0.33 4.51 -3.17
CA THR A 48 -1.63 5.17 -3.15
C THR A 48 -2.61 4.32 -3.94
N TYR A 49 -3.65 3.85 -3.26
CA TYR A 49 -4.76 3.10 -3.85
C TYR A 49 -6.00 3.99 -3.93
N GLN A 50 -6.57 4.09 -5.12
CA GLN A 50 -7.87 4.71 -5.34
C GLN A 50 -8.77 3.76 -6.13
N ARG A 51 -10.06 3.77 -5.78
CA ARG A 51 -11.09 3.02 -6.49
C ARG A 51 -12.40 3.78 -6.53
N THR A 52 -12.96 3.94 -7.73
CA THR A 52 -14.25 4.55 -8.00
C THR A 52 -15.21 3.50 -8.52
N ALA A 53 -16.23 3.18 -7.72
CA ALA A 53 -17.19 2.12 -8.03
C ALA A 53 -18.58 2.46 -7.49
N TYR A 54 -19.56 1.61 -7.81
CA TYR A 54 -20.88 1.72 -7.19
C TYR A 54 -20.81 1.50 -5.68
N LYS A 55 -21.75 2.11 -4.95
CA LYS A 55 -21.84 2.04 -3.49
C LYS A 55 -21.69 0.62 -2.92
N ALA A 56 -22.25 -0.39 -3.58
CA ALA A 56 -22.17 -1.78 -3.14
C ALA A 56 -20.73 -2.30 -3.06
N GLU A 57 -19.92 -2.06 -4.09
CA GLU A 57 -18.50 -2.46 -4.13
C GLU A 57 -17.67 -1.67 -3.12
N ILE A 58 -17.90 -0.36 -3.03
CA ILE A 58 -17.20 0.49 -2.05
C ILE A 58 -17.52 0.08 -0.61
N MET A 59 -18.75 -0.36 -0.32
CA MET A 59 -19.10 -0.90 0.99
C MET A 59 -18.37 -2.20 1.30
N GLN A 60 -18.12 -3.06 0.30
CA GLN A 60 -17.32 -4.28 0.50
C GLN A 60 -15.86 -3.95 0.81
N ILE A 61 -15.26 -3.02 0.05
CA ILE A 61 -13.89 -2.54 0.29
C ILE A 61 -13.78 -1.91 1.68
N LYS A 62 -14.75 -1.05 2.05
CA LYS A 62 -14.83 -0.44 3.38
C LYS A 62 -14.90 -1.50 4.48
N ALA A 63 -15.78 -2.48 4.34
CA ALA A 63 -15.93 -3.56 5.32
C ALA A 63 -14.63 -4.38 5.45
N PHE A 64 -13.92 -4.60 4.34
CA PHE A 64 -12.62 -5.25 4.36
C PHE A 64 -11.60 -4.45 5.18
N PHE A 65 -11.49 -3.14 4.98
CA PHE A 65 -10.59 -2.30 5.77
C PHE A 65 -10.99 -2.24 7.25
N ASP A 66 -12.29 -2.13 7.53
CA ASP A 66 -12.82 -2.12 8.91
C ASP A 66 -12.53 -3.45 9.65
N ASP A 67 -12.63 -4.59 8.97
CA ASP A 67 -12.33 -5.90 9.55
C ASP A 67 -10.85 -6.04 9.94
N HIS A 68 -9.95 -5.40 9.16
CA HIS A 68 -8.51 -5.36 9.47
C HIS A 68 -8.13 -4.28 10.49
N LYS A 69 -9.08 -3.41 10.87
CA LYS A 69 -8.95 -2.40 11.95
C LYS A 69 -7.70 -1.52 11.85
N GLY A 70 -7.19 -1.32 10.64
CA GLY A 70 -5.95 -0.58 10.37
C GLY A 70 -4.65 -1.17 10.94
N ALA A 71 -4.72 -2.31 11.65
CA ALA A 71 -3.59 -2.94 12.33
C ALA A 71 -3.22 -4.28 11.70
N ASP A 72 -4.21 -5.02 11.17
CA ASP A 72 -3.96 -6.28 10.49
C ASP A 72 -3.49 -6.06 9.05
N SER A 73 -2.40 -6.74 8.72
CA SER A 73 -1.90 -6.83 7.35
C SER A 73 -2.68 -7.84 6.52
N PHE A 74 -2.73 -7.60 5.21
CA PHE A 74 -3.35 -8.46 4.22
C PHE A 74 -2.44 -8.58 2.98
N LEU A 75 -2.75 -9.56 2.13
CA LEU A 75 -2.05 -9.76 0.88
C LEU A 75 -2.69 -8.91 -0.21
N TRP A 76 -1.87 -8.26 -1.03
CA TRP A 76 -2.31 -7.45 -2.15
C TRP A 76 -1.41 -7.72 -3.35
N ASP A 77 -2.01 -7.88 -4.53
CA ASP A 77 -1.27 -8.05 -5.78
C ASP A 77 -0.98 -6.68 -6.38
N SER A 78 0.24 -6.19 -6.15
CA SER A 78 0.73 -4.93 -6.70
C SER A 78 0.98 -5.11 -8.20
N PRO A 79 0.49 -4.20 -9.07
CA PRO A 79 0.62 -4.35 -10.52
C PRO A 79 2.05 -4.56 -11.04
N LEU A 80 3.06 -4.06 -10.33
CA LEU A 80 4.47 -4.12 -10.73
C LEU A 80 5.31 -5.06 -9.86
N ASP A 81 4.89 -5.32 -8.62
CA ASP A 81 5.68 -6.04 -7.63
C ASP A 81 5.12 -7.44 -7.31
N GLY A 82 3.94 -7.79 -7.86
CA GLY A 82 3.24 -9.03 -7.56
C GLY A 82 2.63 -9.04 -6.16
N GLU A 83 2.44 -10.25 -5.60
CA GLU A 83 1.86 -10.41 -4.28
C GLU A 83 2.79 -9.86 -3.18
N VAL A 84 2.34 -8.77 -2.55
CA VAL A 84 2.99 -8.09 -1.43
C VAL A 84 2.08 -8.12 -0.20
N ARG A 85 2.68 -8.07 0.99
CA ARG A 85 1.94 -7.91 2.24
C ARG A 85 1.92 -6.44 2.64
N VAL A 86 0.73 -5.91 2.78
CA VAL A 86 0.50 -4.48 3.09
C VAL A 86 -0.45 -4.31 4.25
N LYS A 87 -0.44 -3.10 4.82
CA LYS A 87 -1.47 -2.62 5.74
C LYS A 87 -1.93 -1.24 5.28
N THR A 88 -3.12 -0.84 5.72
CA THR A 88 -3.59 0.54 5.62
C THR A 88 -3.86 1.08 7.02
N GLY A 89 -3.51 2.35 7.28
CA GLY A 89 -3.85 3.02 8.55
C GLY A 89 -5.15 3.84 8.49
N SER A 90 -5.60 4.22 7.30
CA SER A 90 -6.76 5.08 7.10
C SER A 90 -7.29 4.99 5.66
N TYR A 91 -8.59 5.20 5.48
CA TYR A 91 -9.21 5.27 4.16
C TYR A 91 -10.22 6.42 4.12
N ASN A 92 -10.45 6.98 2.93
CA ASN A 92 -11.33 8.14 2.73
C ASN A 92 -12.37 7.86 1.64
N PRO A 93 -13.66 7.63 2.02
CA PRO A 93 -14.75 7.49 1.07
C PRO A 93 -15.35 8.86 0.70
N VAL A 94 -15.60 9.09 -0.60
CA VAL A 94 -16.17 10.31 -1.17
C VAL A 94 -17.35 9.93 -2.07
N CYS A 95 -18.49 10.60 -1.88
CA CYS A 95 -19.65 10.45 -2.77
C CYS A 95 -19.46 11.31 -4.02
N LEU A 96 -19.54 10.70 -5.21
CA LEU A 96 -19.43 11.41 -6.50
C LEU A 96 -20.81 11.73 -7.13
N GLY A 97 -21.90 11.26 -6.51
CA GLY A 97 -23.26 11.37 -7.04
C GLY A 97 -23.67 10.13 -7.85
N GLY A 98 -24.98 9.97 -8.10
CA GLY A 98 -25.51 8.89 -8.95
C GLY A 98 -25.11 7.47 -8.50
N GLU A 99 -25.08 7.21 -7.19
CA GLU A 99 -24.63 5.96 -6.56
C GLU A 99 -23.15 5.60 -6.75
N MET A 100 -22.37 6.46 -7.41
CA MET A 100 -20.93 6.32 -7.52
C MET A 100 -20.22 6.89 -6.29
N TRP A 101 -19.26 6.11 -5.82
CA TRP A 101 -18.44 6.43 -4.68
C TRP A 101 -16.98 6.16 -5.02
N ARG A 102 -16.10 6.95 -4.41
CA ARG A 102 -14.66 6.77 -4.52
C ARG A 102 -14.08 6.51 -3.14
N ILE A 103 -13.23 5.51 -3.02
CA ILE A 103 -12.46 5.25 -1.81
C ILE A 103 -10.97 5.37 -2.13
N SER A 104 -10.24 6.09 -1.29
CA SER A 104 -8.79 6.20 -1.39
C SER A 104 -8.11 5.80 -0.08
N THR A 105 -6.90 5.25 -0.19
CA THR A 105 -6.08 4.83 0.94
C THR A 105 -4.62 4.71 0.53
N THR A 106 -3.72 4.60 1.52
CA THR A 106 -2.31 4.31 1.32
C THR A 106 -1.98 2.94 1.87
N PHE A 107 -1.41 2.08 1.02
CA PHE A 107 -0.87 0.78 1.40
C PHE A 107 0.60 0.93 1.76
N THR A 108 0.95 0.53 2.97
CA THR A 108 2.34 0.47 3.42
C THR A 108 2.78 -0.98 3.51
N GLN A 109 3.90 -1.32 2.88
CA GLN A 109 4.47 -2.65 2.95
C GLN A 109 4.88 -2.99 4.38
N VAL A 110 4.59 -4.22 4.79
CA VAL A 110 5.01 -4.73 6.10
C VAL A 110 5.72 -6.06 5.94
N PHE A 111 6.76 -6.21 6.75
CA PHE A 111 7.55 -7.43 6.83
C PHE A 111 7.42 -8.02 8.22
N TYR A 112 7.27 -9.33 8.26
CA TYR A 112 7.27 -10.09 9.50
C TYR A 112 8.41 -11.11 9.43
N PRO A 113 9.12 -11.34 10.55
CA PRO A 113 10.22 -12.29 10.62
C PRO A 113 9.78 -13.74 10.41
#